data_AF-A0A7C3IGT0-F1
#
_entry.id   AF-A0A7C3IGT0-F1
#
_cell.length_a   1.000
_cell.length_b   1.000
_cell.length_c   1.000
_cell.angle_alpha   90.00
_cell.angle_beta   90.00
_cell.angle_gamma   90.00
#
_symmetry.space_group_name_H-M   'P 1'
#
loop_
_entity.id
_entity.type
_entity.pdbx_description
1 polymer ?
#
loop_
_entity_poly.entity_id
_entity_poly.type
_entity_poly.pdbx_seq_one_letter_code
_entity_poly.pdbx_strand_id
1 'polypeptide(L)'
;MKSFFVLFVCIIFYACSPVRTRYPVVPITQDSNTEKKDKESKKIIEEEPITQQKKDILLNDPLETETNFESKYEYSDYLSDIFNSALEKFDRKEFKNACADFKLLMNTLEKGDSLQLEASFFYAECLIEFNDYSVAEILLNDLRNIDNKPESISEKVLVRLGQLYCILNANERAFLIFEEFNQKYPNSIYKPLAKCN
;
A
#
# COMPACT_ATOMS: atom_id res chain seq x y z
N MET A 1 9.66 -15.03 -73.21
CA MET A 1 9.19 -13.62 -73.16
C MET A 1 8.57 -13.46 -71.77
N LYS A 2 9.34 -12.99 -70.77
CA LYS A 2 9.59 -11.60 -70.31
C LYS A 2 8.38 -10.93 -69.61
N SER A 3 8.71 -10.28 -68.49
CA SER A 3 7.91 -9.45 -67.54
C SER A 3 7.35 -10.27 -66.36
N PHE A 4 7.94 -10.31 -65.16
CA PHE A 4 8.57 -9.28 -64.31
C PHE A 4 7.64 -8.08 -64.05
N PHE A 5 6.88 -8.14 -62.95
CA PHE A 5 6.38 -6.97 -62.25
C PHE A 5 6.53 -7.20 -60.74
N VAL A 6 7.65 -6.71 -60.21
CA VAL A 6 7.89 -6.47 -58.80
C VAL A 6 7.23 -5.14 -58.47
N LEU A 7 6.35 -5.07 -57.47
CA LEU A 7 5.89 -3.78 -56.97
C LEU A 7 5.73 -3.78 -55.44
N PHE A 8 6.79 -3.26 -54.83
CA PHE A 8 6.83 -2.33 -53.72
C PHE A 8 6.02 -2.60 -52.44
N VAL A 9 6.81 -3.00 -51.44
CA VAL A 9 6.61 -2.88 -50.00
C VAL A 9 6.40 -1.41 -49.59
N CYS A 10 5.33 -1.12 -48.84
CA CYS A 10 5.27 0.05 -47.95
C CYS A 10 4.77 -0.40 -46.57
N ILE A 11 5.73 -0.69 -45.69
CA ILE A 11 5.50 -0.89 -44.27
C ILE A 11 5.48 0.50 -43.62
N ILE A 12 4.35 0.91 -43.04
CA ILE A 12 4.28 2.10 -42.20
C ILE A 12 4.29 1.62 -40.74
N PHE A 13 5.49 1.61 -40.15
CA PHE A 13 5.65 1.53 -38.70
C PHE A 13 5.33 2.90 -38.09
N TYR A 14 4.18 3.01 -37.42
CA TYR A 14 3.95 4.08 -36.46
C TYR A 14 4.73 3.75 -35.17
N ALA A 15 5.94 4.31 -35.04
CA ALA A 15 6.70 4.32 -33.81
C ALA A 15 6.19 5.47 -32.92
N CYS A 16 5.41 5.15 -31.89
CA CYS A 16 5.20 6.06 -30.76
C CYS A 16 6.25 5.77 -29.68
N SER A 17 7.31 6.57 -29.65
CA SER A 17 8.25 6.60 -28.52
C SER A 17 7.67 7.49 -27.40
N PRO A 18 7.57 7.03 -26.15
CA PRO A 18 7.27 7.93 -25.04
C PRO A 18 8.48 8.83 -24.74
N VAL A 19 8.23 10.14 -24.73
CA VAL A 19 9.16 11.20 -24.35
C VAL A 19 9.51 11.06 -22.87
N ARG A 20 10.81 10.87 -22.60
CA ARG A 20 11.42 10.87 -21.27
C ARG A 20 11.43 12.31 -20.73
N THR A 21 10.45 12.67 -19.91
CA THR A 21 10.47 13.94 -19.17
C THR A 21 11.55 13.86 -18.09
N ARG A 22 12.65 14.60 -18.29
CA ARG A 22 13.57 14.95 -17.21
C ARG A 22 12.90 16.04 -16.38
N TYR A 23 12.59 15.75 -15.12
CA TYR A 23 12.22 16.80 -14.16
C TYR A 23 13.43 17.73 -13.96
N PRO A 24 13.26 19.06 -14.00
CA PRO A 24 14.32 19.98 -13.61
C PRO A 24 14.51 19.92 -12.09
N VAL A 25 15.76 19.73 -11.68
CA VAL A 25 16.24 19.91 -10.31
C VAL A 25 16.08 21.39 -9.94
N VAL A 26 15.25 21.69 -8.94
CA VAL A 26 15.14 23.03 -8.35
C VAL A 26 16.29 23.20 -7.35
N PRO A 27 17.17 24.20 -7.49
CA PRO A 27 18.19 24.48 -6.49
C PRO A 27 17.56 25.20 -5.29
N ILE A 28 17.86 24.71 -4.09
CA ILE A 28 17.64 25.42 -2.83
C ILE A 28 18.76 26.44 -2.67
N THR A 29 18.42 27.72 -2.65
CA THR A 29 19.30 28.80 -2.19
C THR A 29 18.72 29.45 -0.95
N GLN A 30 19.44 29.33 0.16
CA GLN A 30 19.37 30.22 1.31
C GLN A 30 20.10 31.53 0.96
N ASP A 31 19.49 32.69 1.22
CA ASP A 31 20.00 33.66 2.20
C ASP A 31 19.48 35.10 2.01
N SER A 32 19.15 35.69 3.15
CA SER A 32 19.36 37.08 3.58
C SER A 32 18.40 38.21 3.18
N ASN A 33 18.15 39.02 4.22
CA ASN A 33 17.27 40.18 4.36
C ASN A 33 17.69 41.41 3.54
N THR A 34 16.76 42.36 3.28
CA THR A 34 16.73 43.74 3.84
C THR A 34 15.62 44.61 3.20
N GLU A 35 14.59 44.92 3.99
CA GLU A 35 14.01 46.25 4.31
C GLU A 35 13.90 47.39 3.24
N LYS A 36 12.67 47.88 2.94
CA LYS A 36 12.09 49.17 3.45
C LYS A 36 10.85 49.70 2.67
N LYS A 37 9.80 50.05 3.46
CA LYS A 37 8.91 51.25 3.45
C LYS A 37 8.09 51.61 2.18
N ASP A 38 6.83 52.06 2.21
CA ASP A 38 6.02 52.78 3.21
C ASP A 38 4.51 52.85 2.82
N LYS A 39 3.66 53.22 3.80
CA LYS A 39 2.32 53.90 3.75
C LYS A 39 0.99 53.13 3.65
N GLU A 40 0.45 52.85 4.85
CA GLU A 40 -0.75 53.46 5.48
C GLU A 40 -2.10 53.54 4.73
N SER A 41 -3.09 52.75 5.20
CA SER A 41 -4.38 53.33 5.64
C SER A 41 -5.17 52.38 6.57
N LYS A 42 -5.65 52.96 7.67
CA LYS A 42 -6.40 52.33 8.77
C LYS A 42 -7.84 51.98 8.36
N LYS A 43 -8.33 50.82 8.80
CA LYS A 43 -9.72 50.71 9.28
C LYS A 43 -9.80 49.67 10.39
N ILE A 44 -10.15 50.17 11.57
CA ILE A 44 -10.35 49.45 12.82
C ILE A 44 -11.71 48.77 12.74
N ILE A 45 -11.76 47.45 12.94
CA ILE A 45 -12.95 46.72 13.37
C ILE A 45 -12.54 45.92 14.60
N GLU A 46 -13.33 46.14 15.64
CA GLU A 46 -13.21 45.69 17.01
C GLU A 46 -13.52 44.18 17.08
N GLU A 47 -12.54 43.37 17.49
CA GLU A 47 -12.72 41.93 17.73
C GLU A 47 -12.79 41.67 19.25
N GLU A 48 -13.88 41.04 19.69
CA GLU A 48 -14.10 40.57 21.06
C GLU A 48 -13.09 39.47 21.45
N PRO A 49 -12.62 39.42 22.71
CA PRO A 49 -11.53 38.54 23.11
C PRO A 49 -12.00 37.09 23.37
N ILE A 50 -11.58 36.16 22.49
CA ILE A 50 -11.72 34.71 22.72
C ILE A 50 -10.64 34.27 23.71
N THR A 51 -11.09 33.73 24.83
CA THR A 51 -10.33 33.42 26.04
C THR A 51 -9.26 32.35 25.80
N GLN A 52 -8.02 32.66 26.17
CA GLN A 52 -6.90 31.73 26.24
C GLN A 52 -7.12 30.72 27.38
N GLN A 53 -7.48 29.49 27.03
CA GLN A 53 -7.33 28.34 27.92
C GLN A 53 -6.68 27.18 27.15
N LYS A 54 -5.42 27.36 26.79
CA LYS A 54 -4.53 26.26 26.38
C LYS A 54 -3.08 26.64 26.64
N LYS A 55 -2.65 26.48 27.89
CA LYS A 55 -1.33 25.97 28.27
C LYS A 55 -1.20 25.93 29.80
N ASP A 56 -0.64 24.82 30.25
CA ASP A 56 0.05 24.60 31.53
C ASP A 56 -0.79 24.30 32.78
N ILE A 57 -1.13 23.00 32.95
CA ILE A 57 -0.89 22.25 34.20
C ILE A 57 -0.43 20.85 33.77
N LEU A 58 0.87 20.65 33.59
CA LEU A 58 1.83 20.09 34.56
C LEU A 58 1.72 18.56 34.72
N LEU A 59 2.63 17.90 34.02
CA LEU A 59 3.33 16.67 34.37
C LEU A 59 3.34 16.43 35.90
N ASN A 60 2.75 15.31 36.36
CA ASN A 60 3.27 14.41 37.40
C ASN A 60 2.34 13.19 37.61
N ASP A 61 2.98 12.03 37.65
CA ASP A 61 2.56 10.66 38.00
C ASP A 61 1.76 9.79 37.01
N PRO A 62 2.21 8.54 36.74
CA PRO A 62 1.57 7.62 35.83
C PRO A 62 0.40 6.95 36.54
N LEU A 63 -0.82 7.35 36.17
CA LEU A 63 -1.99 6.54 36.49
C LEU A 63 -2.01 5.38 35.46
N GLU A 64 -1.43 4.25 35.84
CA GLU A 64 -1.72 2.95 35.22
C GLU A 64 -3.24 2.75 35.28
N THR A 65 -3.92 3.17 34.22
CA THR A 65 -5.34 2.87 34.06
C THR A 65 -5.39 1.45 33.53
N GLU A 66 -5.75 0.54 34.44
CA GLU A 66 -6.30 -0.77 34.10
C GLU A 66 -7.44 -0.54 33.09
N THR A 67 -7.10 -0.61 31.82
CA THR A 67 -8.09 -0.56 30.74
C THR A 67 -8.95 -1.80 30.91
N ASN A 68 -10.21 -1.56 31.25
CA ASN A 68 -11.19 -2.58 31.62
C ASN A 68 -11.16 -3.72 30.60
N PHE A 69 -10.80 -4.93 31.05
CA PHE A 69 -10.60 -6.11 30.22
C PHE A 69 -11.77 -6.32 29.23
N GLU A 70 -13.00 -6.06 29.67
CA GLU A 70 -14.24 -6.15 28.89
C GLU A 70 -14.31 -5.22 27.66
N SER A 71 -13.81 -3.97 27.76
CA SER A 71 -13.82 -3.05 26.61
C SER A 71 -12.80 -3.43 25.53
N LYS A 72 -11.73 -4.15 25.91
CA LYS A 72 -10.75 -4.66 24.95
C LYS A 72 -11.31 -5.80 24.10
N TYR A 73 -12.11 -6.71 24.69
CA TYR A 73 -12.77 -7.78 23.91
C TYR A 73 -13.81 -7.21 22.96
N GLU A 74 -14.64 -6.29 23.44
CA GLU A 74 -15.64 -5.62 22.60
C GLU A 74 -14.99 -4.90 21.40
N TYR A 75 -13.85 -4.24 21.63
CA TYR A 75 -13.10 -3.60 20.56
C TYR A 75 -12.46 -4.60 19.58
N SER A 76 -11.92 -5.72 20.07
CA SER A 76 -11.35 -6.78 19.23
C SER A 76 -12.39 -7.45 18.33
N ASP A 77 -13.58 -7.70 18.88
CA ASP A 77 -14.71 -8.28 18.14
C ASP A 77 -15.16 -7.32 17.03
N TYR A 78 -15.27 -6.03 17.34
CA TYR A 78 -15.60 -5.00 16.36
C TYR A 78 -14.61 -4.94 15.18
N LEU A 79 -13.29 -5.03 15.43
CA LEU A 79 -12.30 -5.04 14.35
C LEU A 79 -12.37 -6.32 13.50
N SER A 80 -12.71 -7.45 14.13
CA SER A 80 -12.93 -8.72 13.44
C SER A 80 -14.16 -8.65 12.53
N ASP A 81 -15.23 -7.99 12.97
CA ASP A 81 -16.43 -7.76 12.15
C ASP A 81 -16.14 -6.87 10.93
N ILE A 82 -15.34 -5.82 11.10
CA ILE A 82 -14.88 -5.00 9.96
C ILE A 82 -14.10 -5.87 8.97
N PHE A 83 -13.20 -6.73 9.45
CA PHE A 83 -12.41 -7.59 8.58
C PHE A 83 -13.29 -8.57 7.79
N ASN A 84 -14.23 -9.24 8.46
CA ASN A 84 -15.18 -10.15 7.82
C ASN A 84 -16.04 -9.42 6.78
N SER A 85 -16.52 -8.22 7.10
CA SER A 85 -17.26 -7.38 6.15
C SER A 85 -16.39 -6.97 4.95
N ALA A 86 -15.10 -6.68 5.16
CA ALA A 86 -14.17 -6.35 4.10
C ALA A 86 -13.94 -7.53 3.15
N LEU A 87 -13.85 -8.76 3.67
CA LEU A 87 -13.79 -9.97 2.86
C LEU A 87 -15.03 -10.14 1.99
N GLU A 88 -16.23 -9.99 2.55
CA GLU A 88 -17.47 -10.08 1.78
C GLU A 88 -17.53 -9.05 0.64
N LYS A 89 -17.10 -7.81 0.90
CA LYS A 89 -17.01 -6.76 -0.12
C LYS A 89 -15.98 -7.13 -1.19
N PHE A 90 -14.84 -7.68 -0.79
CA PHE A 90 -13.79 -8.12 -1.71
C PHE A 90 -14.30 -9.22 -2.65
N ASP A 91 -14.98 -10.23 -2.11
CA ASP A 91 -15.57 -11.34 -2.87
C ASP A 91 -16.64 -10.85 -3.86
N ARG A 92 -17.38 -9.81 -3.50
CA ARG A 92 -18.36 -9.13 -4.37
C ARG A 92 -17.73 -8.16 -5.37
N LYS A 93 -16.40 -8.05 -5.40
CA LYS A 93 -15.63 -7.12 -6.25
C LYS A 93 -15.91 -5.65 -5.93
N GLU A 94 -16.41 -5.35 -4.74
CA GLU A 94 -16.55 -3.99 -4.21
C GLU A 94 -15.19 -3.48 -3.70
N PHE A 95 -14.16 -3.58 -4.54
CA PHE A 95 -12.76 -3.40 -4.14
C PHE A 95 -12.54 -2.05 -3.45
N LYS A 96 -13.11 -0.96 -3.97
CA LYS A 96 -12.93 0.36 -3.35
C LYS A 96 -13.28 0.39 -1.85
N ASN A 97 -14.37 -0.26 -1.45
CA ASN A 97 -14.82 -0.31 -0.06
C ASN A 97 -13.96 -1.31 0.74
N ALA A 98 -13.75 -2.51 0.21
CA ALA A 98 -12.93 -3.53 0.84
C ALA A 98 -11.52 -3.03 1.15
N CYS A 99 -10.88 -2.36 0.19
CA CYS A 99 -9.52 -1.85 0.34
C CYS A 99 -9.40 -0.72 1.36
N ALA A 100 -10.44 0.10 1.51
CA ALA A 100 -10.48 1.11 2.56
C ALA A 100 -10.50 0.46 3.95
N ASP A 101 -11.31 -0.59 4.13
CA ASP A 101 -11.43 -1.32 5.39
C ASP A 101 -10.14 -2.10 5.72
N PHE A 102 -9.54 -2.81 4.76
CA PHE A 102 -8.25 -3.48 4.97
C PHE A 102 -7.13 -2.50 5.32
N LYS A 103 -7.10 -1.34 4.64
CA LYS A 103 -6.13 -0.27 4.96
C LYS A 103 -6.34 0.30 6.36
N LEU A 104 -7.59 0.48 6.78
CA LEU A 104 -7.92 0.93 8.14
C LEU A 104 -7.38 -0.06 9.18
N LEU A 105 -7.72 -1.35 9.01
CA LEU A 105 -7.29 -2.41 9.92
C LEU A 105 -5.77 -2.54 10.00
N MET A 106 -5.09 -2.57 8.85
CA MET A 106 -3.63 -2.63 8.77
C MET A 106 -2.94 -1.51 9.56
N ASN A 107 -3.53 -0.31 9.60
CA ASN A 107 -2.97 0.86 10.29
C ASN A 107 -3.42 1.01 11.75
N THR A 108 -4.50 0.31 12.14
CA THR A 108 -5.12 0.43 13.47
C THR A 108 -4.64 -0.67 14.41
N LEU A 109 -4.48 -1.89 13.90
CA LEU A 109 -4.04 -3.05 14.68
C LEU A 109 -2.53 -2.99 14.96
N GLU A 110 -2.11 -3.65 16.04
CA GLU A 110 -0.71 -3.72 16.44
C GLU A 110 0.14 -4.42 15.37
N LYS A 111 1.36 -3.93 15.15
CA LYS A 111 2.28 -4.53 14.18
C LYS A 111 2.60 -5.98 14.57
N GLY A 112 2.33 -6.92 13.67
CA GLY A 112 2.57 -8.35 13.92
C GLY A 112 1.37 -9.08 14.54
N ASP A 113 0.30 -8.36 14.89
CA ASP A 113 -0.99 -9.00 15.20
C ASP A 113 -1.48 -9.81 13.99
N SER A 114 -2.07 -10.98 14.24
CA SER A 114 -2.44 -11.89 13.15
C SER A 114 -3.49 -11.28 12.21
N LEU A 115 -4.46 -10.54 12.75
CA LEU A 115 -5.48 -9.85 11.95
C LEU A 115 -4.86 -8.65 11.20
N GLN A 116 -3.86 -7.99 11.78
CA GLN A 116 -3.09 -6.94 11.11
C GLN A 116 -2.36 -7.49 9.88
N LEU A 117 -1.74 -8.66 10.00
CA LEU A 117 -1.03 -9.34 8.91
C LEU A 117 -1.99 -9.82 7.82
N GLU A 118 -3.14 -10.38 8.21
CA GLU A 118 -4.22 -10.75 7.28
C GLU A 118 -4.71 -9.51 6.50
N ALA A 119 -5.02 -8.41 7.19
CA ALA A 119 -5.47 -7.16 6.57
C ALA A 119 -4.41 -6.58 5.64
N SER A 120 -3.14 -6.65 6.01
CA SER A 120 -2.01 -6.24 5.17
C SER A 120 -1.95 -7.06 3.87
N PHE A 121 -2.12 -8.38 3.97
CA PHE A 121 -2.15 -9.27 2.80
C PHE A 121 -3.30 -8.90 1.85
N PHE A 122 -4.52 -8.74 2.37
CA PHE A 122 -5.65 -8.36 1.53
C PHE A 122 -5.58 -6.92 1.00
N TYR A 123 -4.91 -6.01 1.70
CA TYR A 123 -4.59 -4.70 1.14
C TYR A 123 -3.58 -4.80 -0.02
N ALA A 124 -2.64 -5.75 0.01
CA ALA A 124 -1.80 -6.06 -1.14
C ALA A 124 -2.62 -6.60 -2.32
N GLU A 125 -3.59 -7.48 -2.08
CA GLU A 125 -4.51 -7.97 -3.12
C GLU A 125 -5.27 -6.83 -3.79
N CYS A 126 -5.80 -5.92 -2.98
CA CYS A 126 -6.40 -4.68 -3.43
C CYS A 126 -5.50 -3.87 -4.37
N LEU A 127 -4.23 -3.68 -4.01
CA LEU A 127 -3.28 -2.96 -4.84
C LEU A 127 -3.04 -3.67 -6.18
N ILE A 128 -3.02 -5.00 -6.19
CA ILE A 128 -2.91 -5.80 -7.43
C ILE A 128 -4.13 -5.59 -8.32
N GLU A 129 -5.35 -5.63 -7.76
CA GLU A 129 -6.59 -5.36 -8.52
C GLU A 129 -6.63 -3.95 -9.13
N PHE A 130 -5.99 -2.97 -8.49
CA PHE A 130 -5.85 -1.61 -9.01
C PHE A 130 -4.60 -1.39 -9.89
N ASN A 131 -3.82 -2.43 -10.16
CA ASN A 131 -2.55 -2.39 -10.90
C ASN A 131 -1.44 -1.56 -10.24
N ASP A 132 -1.54 -1.31 -8.93
CA ASP A 132 -0.51 -0.67 -8.11
C ASP A 132 0.56 -1.69 -7.69
N TYR A 133 1.13 -2.38 -8.68
CA TYR A 133 2.00 -3.54 -8.48
C TYR A 133 3.28 -3.24 -7.69
N SER A 134 3.84 -2.04 -7.82
CA SER A 134 5.05 -1.64 -7.08
C SER A 134 4.80 -1.56 -5.58
N VAL A 135 3.64 -1.01 -5.17
CA VAL A 135 3.26 -0.92 -3.77
C VAL A 135 2.88 -2.30 -3.22
N ALA A 136 2.19 -3.11 -4.04
CA ALA A 136 1.89 -4.50 -3.69
C ALA A 136 3.16 -5.33 -3.46
N GLU A 137 4.16 -5.20 -4.35
CA GLU A 137 5.45 -5.90 -4.23
C GLU A 137 6.17 -5.54 -2.93
N ILE A 138 6.21 -4.25 -2.58
CA ILE A 138 6.82 -3.79 -1.32
C ILE A 138 6.09 -4.43 -0.13
N LEU A 139 4.76 -4.35 -0.08
CA LEU A 139 3.98 -4.85 1.04
C LEU A 139 4.09 -6.37 1.19
N LEU A 140 4.07 -7.13 0.09
CA LEU A 140 4.25 -8.58 0.12
C LEU A 140 5.67 -8.99 0.53
N ASN A 141 6.70 -8.26 0.10
CA ASN A 141 8.06 -8.51 0.57
C ASN A 141 8.22 -8.18 2.06
N ASP A 142 7.62 -7.08 2.53
CA ASP A 142 7.62 -6.73 3.95
C ASP A 142 6.96 -7.84 4.77
N LEU A 143 5.78 -8.32 4.35
CA LEU A 143 5.10 -9.44 5.00
C LEU A 143 5.93 -10.73 4.97
N ARG A 144 6.59 -11.04 3.84
CA ARG A 144 7.47 -12.21 3.71
C ARG A 144 8.60 -12.19 4.74
N ASN A 145 9.13 -11.00 5.03
CA ASN A 145 10.27 -10.79 5.93
C ASN A 145 9.91 -10.70 7.42
N ILE A 146 8.63 -10.78 7.79
CA ILE A 146 8.22 -10.83 9.20
C ILE A 146 8.52 -12.22 9.77
N ASP A 147 9.28 -12.23 10.86
CA ASP A 147 9.59 -13.42 11.65
C ASP A 147 8.36 -13.90 12.43
N ASN A 148 8.28 -15.22 12.67
CA ASN A 148 7.23 -15.85 13.50
C ASN A 148 5.77 -15.56 13.08
N LYS A 149 5.53 -15.11 11.84
CA LYS A 149 4.17 -14.96 11.31
C LYS A 149 3.48 -16.34 11.13
N PRO A 150 2.14 -16.40 11.18
CA PRO A 150 1.42 -17.64 10.90
C PRO A 150 1.80 -18.27 9.55
N GLU A 151 1.87 -19.61 9.50
CA GLU A 151 2.19 -20.34 8.26
C GLU A 151 1.17 -20.05 7.16
N SER A 152 -0.12 -19.94 7.51
CA SER A 152 -1.20 -19.58 6.59
C SER A 152 -0.93 -18.27 5.84
N ILE A 153 -0.34 -17.27 6.51
CA ILE A 153 0.06 -16.00 5.89
C ILE A 153 1.32 -16.17 5.05
N SER A 154 2.31 -16.92 5.54
CA SER A 154 3.55 -17.19 4.81
C SER A 154 3.28 -17.88 3.46
N GLU A 155 2.40 -18.88 3.46
CA GLU A 155 1.98 -19.60 2.25
C GLU A 155 1.31 -18.65 1.25
N LYS A 156 0.29 -17.89 1.68
CA LYS A 156 -0.44 -16.92 0.86
C LYS A 156 0.51 -15.88 0.25
N VAL A 157 1.40 -15.30 1.07
CA VAL A 157 2.36 -14.27 0.63
C VAL A 157 3.32 -14.80 -0.42
N LEU A 158 3.90 -15.99 -0.24
CA LEU A 158 4.84 -16.55 -1.22
C LEU A 158 4.13 -16.84 -2.54
N VAL A 159 2.98 -17.52 -2.52
CA VAL A 159 2.22 -17.81 -3.73
C VAL A 159 1.89 -16.52 -4.47
N ARG A 160 1.41 -15.52 -3.74
CA ARG A 160 0.95 -14.29 -4.35
C ARG A 160 2.07 -13.40 -4.86
N LEU A 161 3.19 -13.32 -4.14
CA LEU A 161 4.39 -12.61 -4.60
C LEU A 161 4.97 -13.27 -5.86
N GLY A 162 4.97 -14.61 -5.93
CA GLY A 162 5.37 -15.32 -7.15
C GLY A 162 4.46 -14.98 -8.33
N GLN A 163 3.14 -14.98 -8.13
CA GLN A 163 2.17 -14.59 -9.16
C GLN A 163 2.32 -13.13 -9.59
N LEU A 164 2.58 -12.21 -8.65
CA LEU A 164 2.87 -10.81 -8.95
C LEU A 164 4.11 -10.69 -9.84
N TYR A 165 5.17 -11.46 -9.56
CA TYR A 165 6.34 -11.49 -10.44
C TYR A 165 6.02 -12.06 -11.83
N CYS A 166 5.10 -13.00 -11.97
CA CYS A 166 4.62 -13.45 -13.27
C CYS A 166 3.93 -12.30 -14.03
N ILE A 167 3.04 -11.54 -13.37
CA ILE A 167 2.36 -10.36 -13.96
C ILE A 167 3.38 -9.33 -14.45
N LEU A 168 4.45 -9.12 -13.68
CA LEU A 168 5.54 -8.20 -14.00
C LEU A 168 6.54 -8.74 -15.05
N ASN A 169 6.30 -9.93 -15.62
CA ASN A 169 7.23 -10.65 -16.51
C ASN A 169 8.62 -10.93 -15.89
N ALA A 170 8.71 -10.96 -14.56
CA ALA A 170 9.93 -11.25 -13.81
C ALA A 170 10.03 -12.76 -13.51
N ASN A 171 10.00 -13.59 -14.55
CA ASN A 171 9.86 -15.05 -14.44
C ASN A 171 10.94 -15.73 -13.57
N GLU A 172 12.18 -15.24 -13.59
CA GLU A 172 13.24 -15.78 -12.73
C GLU A 172 12.94 -15.54 -11.24
N ARG A 173 12.42 -14.35 -10.89
CA ARG A 173 12.01 -14.05 -9.51
C ARG A 173 10.81 -14.87 -9.11
N ALA A 174 9.83 -15.01 -10.01
CA ALA A 174 8.66 -15.86 -9.77
C ALA A 174 9.07 -17.30 -9.47
N PHE A 175 9.97 -17.87 -10.28
CA PHE A 175 10.50 -19.21 -10.08
C PHE A 175 11.17 -19.38 -8.71
N LEU A 176 12.05 -18.45 -8.32
CA LEU A 176 12.72 -18.51 -7.02
C LEU A 176 11.73 -18.48 -5.84
N ILE A 177 10.67 -17.67 -5.93
CA ILE A 177 9.63 -17.61 -4.90
C ILE A 177 8.81 -18.90 -4.85
N PHE A 178 8.43 -19.45 -6.01
CA PHE A 178 7.69 -20.72 -6.04
C PHE A 178 8.53 -21.90 -5.57
N GLU A 179 9.83 -21.92 -5.86
CA GLU A 179 10.76 -22.92 -5.30
C GLU A 179 10.84 -22.82 -3.78
N GLU A 180 10.98 -21.61 -3.24
CA GLU A 180 10.95 -21.40 -1.79
C GLU A 180 9.63 -21.92 -1.18
N PHE A 181 8.50 -21.59 -1.80
CA PHE A 181 7.19 -22.07 -1.37
C PHE A 181 7.11 -23.61 -1.39
N ASN A 182 7.53 -24.24 -2.50
CA ASN A 182 7.48 -25.69 -2.66
C ASN A 182 8.38 -26.43 -1.66
N GLN A 183 9.53 -25.84 -1.31
CA GLN A 183 10.45 -26.38 -0.31
C GLN A 183 9.90 -26.25 1.10
N LYS A 184 9.33 -25.09 1.46
CA LYS A 184 8.80 -24.82 2.80
C LYS A 184 7.45 -25.49 3.05
N TYR A 185 6.58 -25.54 2.04
CA TYR A 185 5.18 -25.96 2.18
C TYR A 185 4.79 -27.04 1.14
N PRO A 186 5.47 -28.20 1.12
CA PRO A 186 5.28 -29.22 0.07
C PRO A 186 3.87 -29.83 0.04
N ASN A 187 3.12 -29.72 1.13
CA ASN A 187 1.76 -30.25 1.32
C ASN A 187 0.69 -29.15 1.39
N SER A 188 1.04 -27.90 1.06
CA SER A 188 0.09 -26.79 1.07
C SER A 188 -1.07 -27.00 0.11
N ILE A 189 -2.26 -26.57 0.54
CA ILE A 189 -3.44 -26.49 -0.34
C ILE A 189 -3.24 -25.54 -1.53
N TYR A 190 -2.31 -24.60 -1.42
CA TYR A 190 -2.02 -23.60 -2.45
C TYR A 190 -0.99 -24.08 -3.48
N LYS A 191 -0.43 -25.28 -3.33
CA LYS A 191 0.52 -25.86 -4.30
C LYS A 191 0.06 -25.83 -5.75
N PRO A 192 -1.22 -26.10 -6.08
CA PRO A 192 -1.71 -25.97 -7.46
C PRO A 192 -1.67 -24.53 -8.00
N LEU A 193 -1.57 -23.52 -7.14
CA LEU A 193 -1.58 -22.09 -7.49
C LEU A 193 -0.17 -21.48 -7.61
N ALA A 194 0.87 -22.20 -7.19
CA ALA A 194 2.26 -21.75 -7.20
C ALA A 194 2.92 -21.86 -8.58
N LYS A 195 2.36 -21.15 -9.57
CA LYS A 195 2.80 -21.13 -10.98
C LYS A 195 2.29 -19.87 -11.68
N CYS A 196 2.88 -19.53 -12.84
CA CYS A 196 2.46 -18.37 -13.64
C CYS A 196 1.22 -18.61 -14.53
N ASN A 197 0.75 -19.85 -14.65
CA ASN A 197 -0.30 -20.27 -15.61
C ASN A 197 -1.54 -20.82 -14.92
#